data_AF-A0A6M4HDX7-F1
#
_entry.id   AF-A0A6M4HDX7-F1
#
_cell.length_a   1.000
_cell.length_b   1.000
_cell.length_c   1.000
_cell.angle_alpha   90.00
_cell.angle_beta   90.00
_cell.angle_gamma   90.00
#
_symmetry.space_group_name_H-M   'P 1'
#
loop_
_entity.id
_entity.type
_entity.pdbx_description
1 polymer ?
#
loop_
_entity_poly.entity_id
_entity_poly.type
_entity_poly.pdbx_seq_one_letter_code
_entity_poly.pdbx_strand_id
1 'polypeptide(L)'
;MTQPAFDMKVRDLAEKIYVRLATNAVTISESAMKMSTDPTNLAVISFKLAAAFHVEQDRLNAESLPKNQDFKIDVSDIAAWSK
;
A
#
# COMPACT_ATOMS: atom_id res chain seq x y z
N MET A 1 8.85 -16.82 -15.99
CA MET A 1 9.03 -15.43 -15.53
C MET A 1 9.07 -15.46 -14.01
N THR A 2 10.20 -15.08 -13.41
CA THR A 2 10.38 -15.03 -11.95
C THR A 2 9.53 -13.90 -11.37
N GLN A 3 8.49 -14.24 -10.62
CA GLN A 3 7.71 -13.26 -9.88
C GLN A 3 8.62 -12.60 -8.84
N PRO A 4 8.66 -11.25 -8.74
CA PRO A 4 9.50 -10.58 -7.76
C PRO A 4 9.08 -11.00 -6.35
N ALA A 5 10.07 -11.24 -5.48
CA ALA A 5 9.84 -11.65 -4.08
C ALA A 5 9.10 -10.58 -3.25
N PHE A 6 9.00 -9.35 -3.76
CA PHE A 6 8.32 -8.24 -3.12
C PHE A 6 7.21 -7.72 -4.01
N ASP A 7 6.07 -7.37 -3.39
CA ASP A 7 4.97 -6.71 -4.06
C ASP A 7 5.46 -5.38 -4.67
N MET A 8 5.34 -5.26 -5.99
CA MET A 8 5.75 -4.09 -6.74
C MET A 8 5.04 -2.82 -6.25
N LYS A 9 3.78 -2.92 -5.80
CA LYS A 9 3.01 -1.79 -5.27
C LYS A 9 3.56 -1.29 -3.92
N VAL A 10 4.06 -2.20 -3.09
CA VAL A 10 4.71 -1.86 -1.82
C VAL A 10 6.07 -1.22 -2.10
N ARG A 11 6.83 -1.76 -3.05
CA ARG A 11 8.13 -1.21 -3.46
C ARG A 11 8.01 0.23 -3.97
N ASP A 12 7.11 0.51 -4.90
CA ASP A 12 6.99 1.83 -5.50
C ASP A 12 6.55 2.91 -4.48
N LEU A 13 5.72 2.54 -3.49
CA LEU A 13 5.38 3.43 -2.37
C LEU A 13 6.55 3.60 -1.40
N ALA A 14 7.27 2.52 -1.09
CA ALA A 14 8.45 2.57 -0.24
C ALA A 14 9.55 3.45 -0.84
N GLU A 15 9.78 3.40 -2.16
CA GLU A 15 10.73 4.27 -2.85
C GLU A 15 10.37 5.76 -2.69
N LYS A 16 9.09 6.12 -2.86
CA LYS A 16 8.61 7.50 -2.68
C LYS A 16 8.80 7.98 -1.24
N ILE A 17 8.48 7.13 -0.26
CA ILE A 17 8.68 7.43 1.16
C ILE A 17 10.17 7.60 1.45
N TYR A 18 11.01 6.70 0.94
CA TYR A 18 12.46 6.73 1.12
C TYR A 18 13.08 8.02 0.61
N VAL A 19 12.76 8.44 -0.62
CA VAL A 19 13.27 9.70 -1.19
C VAL A 19 12.89 10.89 -0.32
N ARG A 20 11.65 10.91 0.20
CA ARG A 20 11.19 12.00 1.07
C ARG A 20 11.95 12.03 2.40
N LEU A 21 12.13 10.87 3.05
CA LEU A 21 12.86 10.77 4.30
C LEU A 21 14.35 11.08 4.11
N ALA A 22 14.97 10.58 3.04
CA ALA A 22 16.36 10.82 2.73
C ALA A 22 16.63 12.30 2.43
N THR A 23 15.76 12.96 1.66
CA THR A 23 15.88 14.40 1.39
C THR A 23 15.80 15.23 2.68
N ASN A 24 14.91 14.86 3.61
CA ASN A 24 14.81 15.54 4.90
C ASN A 24 15.99 15.25 5.83
N ALA A 25 16.66 14.09 5.69
CA ALA A 25 17.79 13.69 6.50
C ALA A 25 19.13 14.25 5.99
N VAL A 26 19.17 14.74 4.75
CA VAL A 26 20.36 15.30 4.13
C VAL A 26 20.42 16.80 4.38
N THR A 27 21.57 17.27 4.86
CA THR A 27 21.93 18.69 4.94
C THR A 27 23.12 18.92 4.02
N ILE A 28 22.99 19.87 3.09
CA ILE A 28 24.04 20.27 2.16
C ILE A 28 24.48 21.68 2.53
N SER A 29 25.77 21.86 2.78
CA SER A 29 26.44 23.16 2.86
C SER A 29 27.38 23.33 1.66
N GLU A 30 27.92 24.53 1.47
CA GLU A 30 28.89 24.80 0.38
C GLU A 30 30.13 23.90 0.42
N SER A 31 30.50 23.39 1.59
CA SER A 31 31.73 22.63 1.82
C SER A 31 31.51 21.15 2.17
N ALA A 32 30.27 20.74 2.50
CA ALA A 32 30.02 19.38 2.94
C ALA A 32 28.57 18.92 2.73
N MET A 33 28.42 17.61 2.58
CA MET A 33 27.14 16.91 2.68
C MET A 33 27.14 16.08 3.95
N LYS A 34 26.11 16.25 4.80
CA LYS A 34 25.92 15.45 6.01
C LYS A 34 24.55 14.78 5.96
N MET A 35 24.53 13.48 6.21
CA MET A 35 23.28 12.73 6.41
C MET A 35 23.12 12.42 7.89
N SER A 36 21.99 12.81 8.47
CA SER A 36 21.72 12.64 9.89
C SER A 36 21.27 11.23 10.28
N THR A 37 20.96 10.39 9.30
CA THR A 37 20.39 9.05 9.50
C THR A 37 20.98 8.06 8.49
N ASP A 38 21.20 6.82 8.92
CA ASP A 38 21.66 5.73 8.05
C ASP A 38 20.65 5.43 6.92
N PRO A 39 21.05 5.51 5.65
CA PRO A 39 20.24 5.12 4.49
C PRO A 39 19.58 3.74 4.62
N THR A 40 20.29 2.76 5.18
CA THR A 40 19.78 1.38 5.31
C THR A 40 18.58 1.34 6.22
N ASN A 41 18.63 2.06 7.35
CA ASN A 41 17.52 2.18 8.28
C ASN A 41 16.33 2.91 7.66
N LEU A 42 16.59 3.97 6.88
CA LEU A 42 15.53 4.68 6.14
C LEU A 42 14.82 3.75 5.14
N ALA A 43 15.55 2.88 4.44
CA ALA A 43 14.95 1.93 3.51
C ALA A 43 14.03 0.94 4.23
N VAL A 44 14.51 0.35 5.33
CA VAL A 44 13.70 -0.58 6.16
C VAL A 44 12.44 0.10 6.68
N ILE A 45 12.54 1.33 7.19
CA ILE A 45 11.38 2.10 7.67
C ILE A 45 10.41 2.38 6.52
N SER A 46 10.91 2.71 5.34
CA SER A 46 10.08 3.03 4.18
C SER A 46 9.25 1.83 3.73
N PHE A 47 9.83 0.63 3.71
CA PHE A 47 9.09 -0.60 3.43
C PHE A 47 8.01 -0.89 4.48
N LYS A 48 8.31 -0.69 5.77
CA LYS A 48 7.33 -0.87 6.85
C LYS A 48 6.16 0.10 6.74
N LEU A 49 6.44 1.37 6.45
CA LEU A 49 5.42 2.41 6.27
C LEU A 49 4.55 2.13 5.03
N ALA A 50 5.16 1.72 3.91
CA ALA A 50 4.42 1.36 2.71
C ALA A 50 3.50 0.15 2.94
N ALA A 51 3.99 -0.89 3.63
CA ALA A 51 3.17 -2.05 3.98
C ALA A 51 1.97 -1.67 4.86
N ALA A 52 2.20 -0.85 5.91
CA ALA A 52 1.13 -0.38 6.79
C ALA A 52 0.08 0.46 6.03
N PHE A 53 0.52 1.31 5.09
CA PHE A 53 -0.39 2.10 4.26
C PHE A 53 -1.32 1.22 3.42
N HIS A 54 -0.78 0.19 2.76
CA HIS A 54 -1.58 -0.73 1.94
C HIS A 54 -2.57 -1.53 2.80
N VAL A 55 -2.17 -1.98 4.00
CA VAL A 55 -3.09 -2.66 4.93
C VAL A 55 -4.29 -1.78 5.29
N GLU A 56 -4.06 -0.51 5.61
CA GLU A 56 -5.14 0.42 5.93
C GLU A 56 -5.98 0.78 4.71
N GLN A 57 -5.36 0.93 3.54
CA GLN A 57 -6.07 1.14 2.28
C GLN A 57 -7.03 -0.03 1.99
N ASP A 58 -6.58 -1.27 2.16
CA ASP A 58 -7.40 -2.45 1.94
C ASP A 58 -8.54 -2.53 2.96
N ARG A 59 -8.29 -2.19 4.22
CA ARG A 59 -9.34 -2.10 5.25
C ARG A 59 -10.40 -1.07 4.88
N LEU A 60 -10.01 0.13 4.47
CA LEU A 60 -10.93 1.20 4.07
C LEU A 60 -11.71 0.83 2.80
N ASN A 61 -11.05 0.17 1.84
CA ASN A 61 -11.71 -0.35 0.65
C ASN A 61 -12.77 -1.40 1.02
N ALA A 62 -12.44 -2.34 1.91
CA ALA A 62 -13.39 -3.35 2.38
C ALA A 62 -14.59 -2.73 3.13
N GLU A 63 -14.37 -1.67 3.91
CA GLU A 63 -15.43 -0.94 4.61
C GLU A 63 -16.36 -0.19 3.67
N SER A 64 -15.85 0.26 2.52
CA SER A 64 -16.59 0.99 1.48
C SER A 64 -17.30 0.10 0.46
N LEU A 65 -17.06 -1.22 0.49
CA LEU A 65 -17.83 -2.16 -0.33
C LEU A 65 -19.31 -2.14 0.10
N PRO A 66 -20.26 -2.22 -0.87
CA PRO A 66 -21.68 -2.29 -0.54
C PRO A 66 -21.96 -3.48 0.39
N LYS A 67 -22.32 -3.20 1.65
CA LYS A 67 -22.54 -4.23 2.67
C LYS A 67 -23.80 -5.07 2.43
N ASN A 68 -24.72 -4.57 1.60
CA ASN A 68 -25.96 -5.25 1.24
C ASN A 68 -26.18 -5.06 -0.28
N GLN A 69 -25.65 -5.96 -1.11
CA GLN A 69 -26.40 -6.27 -2.32
C GLN A 69 -27.55 -7.14 -1.83
N ASP A 70 -28.75 -6.58 -1.75
CA ASP A 70 -30.00 -7.29 -1.44
C ASP A 70 -30.29 -8.33 -2.53
N PHE A 71 -29.45 -9.36 -2.62
CA PHE A 71 -29.68 -10.54 -3.44
C PHE A 71 -30.70 -11.40 -2.70
N LYS A 72 -31.92 -10.87 -2.55
CA LYS A 72 -33.09 -11.65 -2.24
C LYS A 72 -33.44 -12.42 -3.50
N ILE A 73 -32.81 -13.58 -3.69
CA ILE A 73 -33.41 -14.60 -4.56
C ILE A 73 -34.62 -15.09 -3.80
N ASP A 74 -35.80 -14.64 -4.21
CA ASP A 74 -37.03 -15.22 -3.70
C ASP A 74 -37.19 -16.62 -4.32
N VAL A 75 -37.81 -17.55 -3.60
CA VAL A 75 -38.03 -18.93 -4.09
C VAL A 75 -38.89 -18.91 -5.36
N SER A 76 -39.70 -17.86 -5.53
CA SER A 76 -40.45 -17.57 -6.75
C SER A 76 -39.56 -17.24 -7.97
N ASP A 77 -38.41 -16.59 -7.78
CA ASP A 77 -37.46 -16.29 -8.86
C ASP A 77 -36.74 -17.56 -9.33
N ILE A 78 -36.46 -18.51 -8.43
CA ILE A 78 -35.90 -19.83 -8.77
C ILE A 78 -36.92 -20.66 -9.55
N ALA A 79 -38.20 -20.59 -9.18
CA ALA A 79 -39.28 -21.29 -9.87
C ALA A 79 -39.48 -20.77 -11.31
N ALA A 80 -39.17 -19.50 -11.58
CA ALA A 80 -39.28 -18.91 -12.92
C ALA A 80 -38.22 -19.42 -13.91
N TRP A 81 -37.10 -19.99 -13.45
CA TRP A 81 -36.03 -20.53 -14.28
C TRP A 81 -36.19 -22.01 -14.63
N SER A 82 -37.16 -22.70 -14.01
CA SER A 82 -37.45 -24.13 -14.27
C SER A 82 -38.52 -24.35 -15.35
N LYS A 83 -38.67 -23.42 -16.29
CA LYS A 83 -39.50 -23.61 -17.50
C LYS A 83 -38.70 -24.25 -18.62
#